data_AF-A0A8C8DQS4-F1
#
_entry.id   AF-A0A8C8DQS4-F1
#
_cell.length_a   1.000
_cell.length_b   1.000
_cell.length_c   1.000
_cell.angle_alpha   90.00
_cell.angle_beta   90.00
_cell.angle_gamma   90.00
#
_symmetry.space_group_name_H-M   'P 1'
#
loop_
_entity.id
_entity.type
_entity.pdbx_description
1 polymer ?
#
loop_
_entity_poly.entity_id
_entity_poly.type
_entity_poly.pdbx_seq_one_letter_code
_entity_poly.pdbx_strand_id
1 'polypeptide(L)'
;MMAKAVSGAPKSPNLSFQPPLSKKRQMVDKSLKKLDRLHKLCTNPRLGLKNSPPYLPDLVRETLTLLHQVWEPYLGYSSAGGQCPRGDEATYLGVHVRNLLDKTEKAILLFKDGWEKIFDETSSCRRNLTKLSLLFSHMLWELKAMFPGGHFQGDTYKLTKSKAEEFWRRSFGNKCIVPWNHFKQQLRTVHPFEEGMEAKALKSTIDLTCNDYISVFEFDIFTRLFQPWSSLIRNWNHMAVTHPGYMAFLTYDQVVGRLEDYLHKPGSYIFRLSCTRMGQWAVGHVTAEGDIIQTLPGDTPLYQALIQGFKEGCYLYPDGRDVNPELTCLCEKAQKQKVEVTEEQYGLYCEIGSTFELCKICAEKDKDTRIKPCGHLLCKFCLLGWQKSAGNTCPYCRCDIKGTESVLIEPFLKDSSDWEEEADDREEGDHEDIEMMIKEMAALKKVSPVVFFFLLFCASKYKYSER
;
A
#
# COMPACT_ATOMS: atom_id res chain seq x y z
N MET A 1 71.81 8.11 -42.08
CA MET A 1 70.79 7.89 -41.03
C MET A 1 70.87 9.04 -40.03
N MET A 2 69.84 9.87 -39.92
CA MET A 2 69.51 10.69 -38.73
C MET A 2 68.07 11.18 -38.86
N ALA A 3 67.27 11.06 -37.80
CA ALA A 3 65.92 11.60 -37.71
C ALA A 3 65.78 12.32 -36.37
N LYS A 4 65.13 13.49 -36.36
CA LYS A 4 64.98 14.32 -35.16
C LYS A 4 64.03 13.68 -34.15
N ALA A 5 64.39 13.72 -32.88
CA ALA A 5 63.41 13.55 -31.80
C ALA A 5 62.45 14.74 -31.78
N VAL A 6 61.16 14.47 -31.64
CA VAL A 6 60.11 15.47 -31.35
C VAL A 6 59.31 14.94 -30.17
N SER A 7 59.20 15.73 -29.11
CA SER A 7 58.59 15.33 -27.84
C SER A 7 57.06 15.38 -27.90
N GLY A 8 56.41 14.24 -28.04
CA GLY A 8 54.96 14.09 -27.86
C GLY A 8 54.61 13.68 -26.42
N ALA A 9 54.08 14.61 -25.62
CA ALA A 9 53.54 14.29 -24.29
C ALA A 9 52.12 13.69 -24.43
N PRO A 10 51.79 12.58 -23.73
CA PRO A 10 50.46 11.99 -23.79
C PRO A 10 49.44 12.86 -23.05
N LYS A 11 48.41 13.34 -23.75
CA LYS A 11 47.26 14.00 -23.12
C LYS A 11 46.35 12.95 -22.48
N SER A 12 46.46 12.77 -21.17
CA SER A 12 45.51 11.99 -20.38
C SER A 12 44.13 12.67 -20.35
N PRO A 13 43.02 11.97 -20.66
CA PRO A 13 41.69 12.55 -20.53
C PRO A 13 41.30 12.67 -19.05
N ASN A 14 41.04 13.90 -18.59
CA ASN A 14 40.53 14.16 -17.24
C ASN A 14 39.06 13.72 -17.10
N LEU A 15 38.84 12.42 -16.87
CA LEU A 15 37.56 11.91 -16.35
C LEU A 15 37.37 12.44 -14.93
N SER A 16 36.48 13.43 -14.80
CA SER A 16 36.20 14.12 -13.54
C SER A 16 35.35 13.27 -12.59
N PHE A 17 36.01 12.32 -11.91
CA PHE A 17 35.44 11.56 -10.79
C PHE A 17 35.15 12.49 -9.60
N GLN A 18 34.05 13.25 -9.67
CA GLN A 18 33.48 13.90 -8.50
C GLN A 18 33.01 12.82 -7.50
N PRO A 19 33.45 12.85 -6.24
CA PRO A 19 33.08 11.84 -5.26
C PRO A 19 31.56 11.87 -5.01
N PRO A 20 30.87 10.73 -4.78
CA PRO A 20 29.40 10.68 -4.65
C PRO A 20 28.81 11.65 -3.62
N LEU A 21 29.60 12.01 -2.60
CA LEU A 21 29.24 12.98 -1.56
C LEU A 21 29.10 14.42 -2.09
N SER A 22 29.94 14.86 -3.04
CA SER A 22 29.81 16.22 -3.61
C SER A 22 28.51 16.35 -4.40
N LYS A 23 28.13 15.31 -5.14
CA LYS A 23 26.85 15.26 -5.87
C LYS A 23 25.65 15.23 -4.93
N LYS A 24 25.69 14.46 -3.82
CA LYS A 24 24.66 14.51 -2.77
C LYS A 24 24.54 15.89 -2.13
N ARG A 25 25.66 16.52 -1.76
CA ARG A 25 25.68 17.88 -1.18
C ARG A 25 25.10 18.94 -2.12
N GLN A 26 25.49 18.93 -3.41
CA GLN A 26 24.91 19.79 -4.44
C GLN A 26 23.39 19.60 -4.58
N MET A 27 22.88 18.37 -4.41
CA MET A 27 21.44 18.10 -4.43
C MET A 27 20.72 18.66 -3.19
N VAL A 28 21.32 18.64 -2.00
CA VAL A 28 20.80 19.32 -0.79
C VAL A 28 20.74 20.82 -1.02
N ASP A 29 21.85 21.43 -1.45
CA ASP A 29 21.94 22.87 -1.73
C ASP A 29 20.92 23.32 -2.80
N LYS A 30 20.66 22.47 -3.81
CA LYS A 30 19.61 22.69 -4.82
C LYS A 30 18.21 22.55 -4.20
N SER A 31 17.99 21.55 -3.34
CA SER A 31 16.68 21.28 -2.70
C SER A 31 16.26 22.42 -1.79
N LEU A 32 17.15 22.91 -0.92
CA LEU A 32 16.90 24.05 -0.03
C LEU A 32 16.45 25.28 -0.83
N LYS A 33 17.24 25.70 -1.83
CA LYS A 33 16.93 26.84 -2.72
C LYS A 33 15.63 26.68 -3.52
N LYS A 34 15.19 25.44 -3.77
CA LYS A 34 13.92 25.14 -4.44
C LYS A 34 12.76 25.17 -3.45
N LEU A 35 12.93 24.65 -2.23
CA LEU A 35 11.95 24.74 -1.15
C LEU A 35 11.70 26.18 -0.72
N ASP A 36 12.74 27.03 -0.60
CA ASP A 36 12.62 28.48 -0.39
C ASP A 36 11.73 29.15 -1.45
N ARG A 37 11.89 28.75 -2.72
CA ARG A 37 11.08 29.24 -3.84
C ARG A 37 9.65 28.72 -3.77
N LEU A 38 9.46 27.45 -3.40
CA LEU A 38 8.13 26.85 -3.24
C LEU A 38 7.37 27.51 -2.08
N HIS A 39 8.02 27.77 -0.95
CA HIS A 39 7.45 28.49 0.19
C HIS A 39 6.90 29.84 -0.24
N LYS A 40 7.71 30.67 -0.93
CA LYS A 40 7.29 31.98 -1.45
C LYS A 40 6.13 31.92 -2.46
N LEU A 41 5.94 30.78 -3.13
CA LEU A 41 4.81 30.56 -4.04
C LEU A 41 3.54 30.16 -3.25
N CYS A 42 3.63 29.22 -2.30
CA CYS A 42 2.47 28.77 -1.53
C CYS A 42 2.01 29.74 -0.44
N THR A 43 2.84 30.70 -0.01
CA THR A 43 2.42 31.81 0.87
C THR A 43 1.68 32.95 0.15
N ASN A 44 1.38 32.82 -1.15
CA ASN A 44 0.66 33.86 -1.90
C ASN A 44 -0.82 33.95 -1.45
N PRO A 45 -1.30 35.09 -0.91
CA PRO A 45 -2.67 35.22 -0.42
C PRO A 45 -3.75 34.93 -1.45
N ARG A 46 -3.49 35.16 -2.76
CA ARG A 46 -4.43 34.85 -3.85
C ARG A 46 -4.81 33.36 -3.92
N LEU A 47 -4.01 32.46 -3.33
CA LEU A 47 -4.32 31.03 -3.31
C LEU A 47 -5.48 30.71 -2.38
N GLY A 48 -5.70 31.45 -1.28
CA GLY A 48 -6.71 31.11 -0.28
C GLY A 48 -6.53 29.71 0.32
N LEU A 49 -5.28 29.23 0.49
CA LEU A 49 -5.02 27.94 1.13
C LEU A 49 -5.54 27.95 2.58
N LYS A 50 -6.59 27.18 2.84
CA LYS A 50 -7.13 26.95 4.19
C LYS A 50 -6.04 26.38 5.08
N ASN A 51 -5.99 26.80 6.35
CA ASN A 51 -5.02 26.30 7.33
C ASN A 51 -5.47 24.94 7.91
N SER A 52 -5.74 23.99 7.01
CA SER A 52 -6.18 22.62 7.30
C SER A 52 -5.08 21.65 6.86
N PRO A 53 -4.72 20.62 7.68
CA PRO A 53 -3.70 19.65 7.28
C PRO A 53 -4.12 18.86 6.03
N PRO A 54 -3.25 18.72 5.00
CA PRO A 54 -1.85 19.15 4.91
C PRO A 54 -1.66 20.61 4.43
N TYR A 55 -1.27 21.52 5.34
CA TYR A 55 -1.02 22.92 5.00
C TYR A 55 0.38 23.10 4.40
N LEU A 56 0.45 23.34 3.09
CA LEU A 56 1.71 23.32 2.33
C LEU A 56 2.79 24.31 2.81
N PRO A 57 2.49 25.57 3.18
CA PRO A 57 3.52 26.50 3.65
C PRO A 57 4.27 25.98 4.88
N ASP A 58 3.55 25.46 5.87
CA ASP A 58 4.16 24.90 7.07
C ASP A 58 4.91 23.60 6.79
N LEU A 59 4.38 22.71 5.96
CA LEU A 59 5.10 21.51 5.54
C LEU A 59 6.44 21.84 4.86
N VAL A 60 6.49 22.85 4.00
CA VAL A 60 7.74 23.30 3.35
C VAL A 60 8.69 23.96 4.35
N ARG A 61 8.17 24.78 5.27
CA ARG A 61 8.94 25.47 6.34
C ARG A 61 9.57 24.49 7.34
N GLU A 62 8.80 23.49 7.77
CA GLU A 62 9.28 22.40 8.62
C GLU A 62 10.28 21.51 7.88
N THR A 63 10.04 21.20 6.59
CA THR A 63 10.98 20.41 5.77
C THR A 63 12.31 21.13 5.60
N LEU A 64 12.31 22.45 5.34
CA LEU A 64 13.53 23.27 5.32
C LEU A 64 14.30 23.18 6.65
N THR A 65 13.60 23.37 7.77
CA THR A 65 14.18 23.35 9.12
C THR A 65 14.81 22.00 9.45
N LEU A 66 14.08 20.91 9.22
CA LEU A 66 14.57 19.56 9.49
C LEU A 66 15.67 19.13 8.52
N LEU A 67 15.61 19.53 7.24
CA LEU A 67 16.67 19.23 6.28
C LEU A 67 17.97 19.96 6.62
N HIS A 68 17.90 21.18 7.16
CA HIS A 68 19.08 21.85 7.72
C HIS A 68 19.65 21.08 8.93
N GLN A 69 18.81 20.72 9.91
CA GLN A 69 19.24 19.98 11.10
C GLN A 69 19.88 18.61 10.75
N VAL A 70 19.24 17.84 9.87
CA VAL A 70 19.71 16.50 9.47
C VAL A 70 21.02 16.56 8.68
N TRP A 71 21.27 17.62 7.89
CA TRP A 71 22.47 17.72 7.06
C TRP A 71 23.62 18.53 7.69
N GLU A 72 23.38 19.27 8.77
CA GLU A 72 24.41 20.03 9.48
C GLU A 72 25.70 19.22 9.78
N PRO A 73 25.64 17.97 10.31
CA PRO A 73 26.84 17.16 10.59
C PRO A 73 27.71 16.87 9.35
N TYR A 74 27.11 16.83 8.16
CA TYR A 74 27.77 16.52 6.89
C TYR A 74 28.11 17.78 6.06
N LEU A 75 27.60 18.96 6.46
CA LEU A 75 27.90 20.25 5.82
C LEU A 75 29.19 20.90 6.36
N GLY A 76 29.69 20.44 7.50
CA GLY A 76 30.79 21.03 8.26
C GLY A 76 32.05 21.38 7.44
N TYR A 77 32.49 22.64 7.60
CA TYR A 77 33.84 23.11 7.23
C TYR A 77 34.84 22.98 8.41
N SER A 78 34.38 22.45 9.55
CA SER A 78 35.11 22.42 10.82
C SER A 78 36.33 21.48 10.78
N SER A 79 37.40 21.85 11.51
CA SER A 79 38.72 21.21 11.46
C SER A 79 38.82 19.81 12.10
N ALA A 80 37.71 19.19 12.46
CA ALA A 80 37.62 17.76 12.78
C ALA A 80 36.84 17.09 11.64
N GLY A 81 37.49 16.16 10.93
CA GLY A 81 37.07 15.70 9.61
C GLY A 81 35.58 15.38 9.50
N GLY A 82 34.89 16.11 8.61
CA GLY A 82 33.43 16.08 8.47
C GLY A 82 32.88 14.66 8.35
N GLN A 83 31.85 14.37 9.14
CA GLN A 83 31.28 13.04 9.18
C GLN A 83 30.61 12.72 7.83
N CYS A 84 30.82 11.51 7.35
CA CYS A 84 30.11 10.97 6.18
C CYS A 84 29.01 10.05 6.69
N PRO A 85 27.76 10.17 6.20
CA PRO A 85 26.73 9.21 6.55
C PRO A 85 27.14 7.81 6.04
N ARG A 86 26.74 6.75 6.75
CA ARG A 86 27.22 5.37 6.48
C ARG A 86 26.07 4.37 6.28
N GLY A 87 26.35 3.26 5.60
CA GLY A 87 25.38 2.16 5.43
C GLY A 87 24.01 2.63 4.93
N ASP A 88 22.97 2.26 5.67
CA ASP A 88 21.58 2.56 5.29
C ASP A 88 21.19 4.03 5.47
N GLU A 89 21.77 4.76 6.43
CA GLU A 89 21.62 6.23 6.58
C GLU A 89 22.05 6.95 5.29
N ALA A 90 23.21 6.57 4.74
CA ALA A 90 23.71 7.12 3.49
C ALA A 90 22.81 6.80 2.28
N THR A 91 22.16 5.63 2.30
CA THR A 91 21.22 5.19 1.26
C THR A 91 19.92 5.97 1.37
N TYR A 92 19.29 5.98 2.55
CA TYR A 92 18.07 6.71 2.85
C TYR A 92 18.18 8.19 2.51
N LEU A 93 19.19 8.89 3.01
CA LEU A 93 19.42 10.31 2.73
C LEU A 93 19.61 10.59 1.23
N GLY A 94 20.22 9.64 0.49
CA GLY A 94 20.40 9.73 -0.96
C GLY A 94 19.13 9.52 -1.78
N VAL A 95 18.19 8.69 -1.29
CA VAL A 95 16.85 8.49 -1.88
C VAL A 95 15.95 9.68 -1.52
N HIS A 96 15.88 10.03 -0.24
CA HIS A 96 15.04 11.09 0.29
C HIS A 96 15.32 12.44 -0.39
N VAL A 97 16.58 12.89 -0.45
CA VAL A 97 16.91 14.20 -1.06
C VAL A 97 16.67 14.23 -2.57
N ARG A 98 16.83 13.10 -3.28
CA ARG A 98 16.44 13.01 -4.69
C ARG A 98 14.93 13.17 -4.84
N ASN A 99 14.17 12.38 -4.08
CA ASN A 99 12.71 12.42 -4.11
C ASN A 99 12.17 13.82 -3.76
N LEU A 100 12.67 14.42 -2.68
CA LEU A 100 12.31 15.75 -2.23
C LEU A 100 12.59 16.82 -3.28
N LEU A 101 13.76 16.76 -3.95
CA LEU A 101 14.09 17.64 -5.06
C LEU A 101 13.09 17.50 -6.21
N ASP A 102 12.85 16.28 -6.67
CA ASP A 102 12.00 15.99 -7.84
C ASP A 102 10.54 16.39 -7.58
N LYS A 103 10.01 16.10 -6.38
CA LYS A 103 8.66 16.53 -5.96
C LYS A 103 8.58 18.06 -5.83
N THR A 104 9.64 18.73 -5.36
CA THR A 104 9.70 20.20 -5.28
C THR A 104 9.78 20.85 -6.67
N GLU A 105 10.52 20.27 -7.61
CA GLU A 105 10.56 20.77 -8.98
C GLU A 105 9.22 20.55 -9.70
N LYS A 106 8.55 19.40 -9.51
CA LYS A 106 7.19 19.15 -10.00
C LYS A 106 6.17 20.14 -9.38
N ALA A 107 6.29 20.48 -8.11
CA ALA A 107 5.44 21.51 -7.48
C ALA A 107 5.66 22.91 -8.06
N ILE A 108 6.92 23.34 -8.26
CA ILE A 108 7.25 24.63 -8.87
C ILE A 108 6.79 24.71 -10.33
N LEU A 109 6.82 23.61 -11.08
CA LEU A 109 6.24 23.53 -12.43
C LEU A 109 4.72 23.70 -12.38
N LEU A 110 4.01 23.05 -11.45
CA LEU A 110 2.56 23.21 -11.29
C LEU A 110 2.15 24.68 -11.05
N PHE A 111 2.94 25.45 -10.28
CA PHE A 111 2.77 26.89 -10.11
C PHE A 111 3.06 27.73 -11.37
N LYS A 112 3.96 27.28 -12.25
CA LYS A 112 4.28 27.95 -13.52
C LYS A 112 3.25 27.67 -14.60
N ASP A 113 2.84 26.41 -14.73
CA ASP A 113 2.07 25.91 -15.86
C ASP A 113 0.56 25.99 -15.60
N GLY A 114 0.16 26.05 -14.31
CA GLY A 114 -1.23 26.26 -13.91
C GLY A 114 -1.78 27.65 -14.22
N TRP A 115 -0.93 28.69 -14.24
CA TRP A 115 -1.33 30.11 -14.33
C TRP A 115 -2.53 30.41 -13.40
N GLU A 116 -3.64 30.94 -13.92
CA GLU A 116 -4.82 31.27 -13.13
C GLU A 116 -5.57 30.04 -12.57
N LYS A 117 -5.38 28.85 -13.16
CA LYS A 117 -6.06 27.62 -12.71
C LYS A 117 -5.62 27.15 -11.32
N ILE A 118 -4.53 27.66 -10.76
CA ILE A 118 -4.10 27.29 -9.39
C ILE A 118 -4.89 28.02 -8.29
N PHE A 119 -5.54 29.15 -8.65
CA PHE A 119 -6.40 29.92 -7.77
C PHE A 119 -7.85 29.39 -7.75
N ASP A 120 -8.32 28.77 -8.84
CA ASP A 120 -9.56 27.98 -8.88
C ASP A 120 -9.45 26.74 -7.98
N GLU A 121 -10.23 26.71 -6.89
CA GLU A 121 -10.25 25.60 -5.93
C GLU A 121 -10.72 24.27 -6.54
N THR A 122 -11.57 24.32 -7.57
CA THR A 122 -12.17 23.13 -8.19
C THR A 122 -11.22 22.46 -9.19
N SER A 123 -10.18 23.15 -9.63
CA SER A 123 -9.39 22.76 -10.79
C SER A 123 -8.57 21.47 -10.61
N SER A 124 -8.19 20.84 -11.73
CA SER A 124 -7.21 19.75 -11.72
C SER A 124 -5.83 20.20 -11.21
N CYS A 125 -5.47 21.48 -11.38
CA CYS A 125 -4.24 22.05 -10.84
C CYS A 125 -4.26 22.09 -9.30
N ARG A 126 -5.36 22.57 -8.69
CA ARG A 126 -5.54 22.58 -7.23
C ARG A 126 -5.56 21.17 -6.64
N ARG A 127 -6.26 20.23 -7.30
CA ARG A 127 -6.30 18.81 -6.89
C ARG A 127 -4.88 18.20 -6.92
N ASN A 128 -4.08 18.50 -7.93
CA ASN A 128 -2.68 18.06 -8.00
C ASN A 128 -1.79 18.75 -6.94
N LEU A 129 -2.02 20.02 -6.62
CA LEU A 129 -1.32 20.71 -5.53
C LEU A 129 -1.64 20.04 -4.18
N THR A 130 -2.90 19.68 -3.94
CA THR A 130 -3.34 18.95 -2.74
C THR A 130 -2.69 17.56 -2.64
N LYS A 131 -2.62 16.81 -3.75
CA LYS A 131 -1.87 15.55 -3.83
C LYS A 131 -0.38 15.76 -3.46
N LEU A 132 0.26 16.82 -3.96
CA LEU A 132 1.64 17.14 -3.62
C LEU A 132 1.80 17.52 -2.14
N SER A 133 0.88 18.28 -1.54
CA SER A 133 0.89 18.60 -0.11
C SER A 133 0.81 17.34 0.77
N LEU A 134 0.03 16.34 0.37
CA LEU A 134 0.02 15.03 1.04
C LEU A 134 1.38 14.33 0.94
N LEU A 135 2.01 14.30 -0.25
CA LEU A 135 3.34 13.73 -0.44
C LEU A 135 4.42 14.46 0.38
N PHE A 136 4.37 15.79 0.48
CA PHE A 136 5.24 16.56 1.38
C PHE A 136 5.02 16.20 2.85
N SER A 137 3.76 16.00 3.28
CA SER A 137 3.46 15.50 4.63
C SER A 137 4.08 14.12 4.86
N HIS A 138 3.92 13.18 3.92
CA HIS A 138 4.49 11.83 4.03
C HIS A 138 6.02 11.86 4.14
N MET A 139 6.71 12.60 3.26
CA MET A 139 8.17 12.75 3.29
C MET A 139 8.66 13.42 4.58
N LEU A 140 7.97 14.46 5.08
CA LEU A 140 8.34 15.14 6.32
C LEU A 140 8.17 14.22 7.54
N TRP A 141 7.06 13.49 7.62
CA TRP A 141 6.80 12.56 8.71
C TRP A 141 7.78 11.37 8.71
N GLU A 142 8.13 10.86 7.53
CA GLU A 142 9.18 9.85 7.39
C GLU A 142 10.54 10.38 7.87
N LEU A 143 10.94 11.57 7.43
CA LEU A 143 12.23 12.17 7.84
C LEU A 143 12.28 12.40 9.36
N LYS A 144 11.17 12.84 9.98
CA LYS A 144 11.04 12.96 11.45
C LYS A 144 11.16 11.61 12.16
N ALA A 145 10.65 10.55 11.56
CA ALA A 145 10.66 9.20 12.12
C ALA A 145 12.01 8.48 11.95
N MET A 146 12.76 8.81 10.90
CA MET A 146 14.13 8.33 10.66
C MET A 146 15.19 9.13 11.44
N PHE A 147 14.93 10.41 11.71
CA PHE A 147 15.82 11.33 12.44
C PHE A 147 15.16 11.97 13.67
N PRO A 148 14.67 11.18 14.66
CA PRO A 148 14.13 11.72 15.90
C PRO A 148 15.20 12.54 16.64
N GLY A 149 14.88 13.80 16.93
CA GLY A 149 15.84 14.75 17.50
C GLY A 149 17.03 15.06 16.58
N GLY A 150 16.91 14.86 15.27
CA GLY A 150 17.97 15.09 14.28
C GLY A 150 19.02 13.99 14.15
N HIS A 151 18.91 12.90 14.92
CA HIS A 151 19.88 11.79 14.93
C HIS A 151 19.30 10.57 14.22
N PHE A 152 20.05 9.93 13.33
CA PHE A 152 19.57 8.75 12.59
C PHE A 152 19.23 7.59 13.55
N GLN A 153 18.01 7.07 13.43
CA GLN A 153 17.52 5.88 14.15
C GLN A 153 16.70 4.96 13.22
N GLY A 154 16.89 5.06 11.90
CA GLY A 154 16.16 4.22 10.94
C GLY A 154 16.54 2.73 11.03
N ASP A 155 17.75 2.43 11.51
CA ASP A 155 18.26 1.07 11.77
C ASP A 155 17.71 0.42 13.05
N THR A 156 17.30 1.28 13.99
CA THR A 156 16.82 0.97 15.33
C THR A 156 15.31 1.22 15.46
N TYR A 157 14.65 1.57 14.35
CA TYR A 157 13.20 1.78 14.25
C TYR A 157 12.42 0.57 14.77
N LYS A 158 11.36 0.84 15.53
CA LYS A 158 10.48 -0.18 16.12
C LYS A 158 9.12 -0.14 15.44
N LEU A 159 8.75 -1.23 14.78
CA LEU A 159 7.43 -1.36 14.17
C LEU A 159 6.40 -1.65 15.26
N THR A 160 5.18 -1.14 15.06
CA THR A 160 4.08 -1.21 16.03
C THR A 160 3.43 -2.60 16.10
N LYS A 161 3.68 -3.47 15.10
CA LYS A 161 3.12 -4.82 15.01
C LYS A 161 4.25 -5.85 15.00
N SER A 162 4.38 -6.62 16.08
CA SER A 162 5.48 -7.56 16.31
C SER A 162 5.69 -8.58 15.18
N LYS A 163 4.62 -9.10 14.57
CA LYS A 163 4.73 -10.02 13.42
C LYS A 163 5.21 -9.35 12.12
N ALA A 164 4.99 -8.05 11.96
CA ALA A 164 5.61 -7.28 10.88
C ALA A 164 7.08 -6.98 11.18
N GLU A 165 7.44 -6.72 12.45
CA GLU A 165 8.84 -6.57 12.88
C GLU A 165 9.65 -7.85 12.66
N GLU A 166 9.11 -9.00 13.05
CA GLU A 166 9.70 -10.32 12.84
C GLU A 166 9.97 -10.58 11.34
N PHE A 167 9.01 -10.27 10.46
CA PHE A 167 9.20 -10.34 9.02
C PHE A 167 10.30 -9.37 8.53
N TRP A 168 10.25 -8.09 8.91
CA TRP A 168 11.21 -7.09 8.44
C TRP A 168 12.64 -7.43 8.87
N ARG A 169 12.84 -7.82 10.14
CA ARG A 169 14.15 -8.23 10.66
C ARG A 169 14.65 -9.51 9.98
N ARG A 170 13.78 -10.48 9.68
CA ARG A 170 14.15 -11.72 8.98
C ARG A 170 14.52 -11.50 7.52
N SER A 171 13.78 -10.65 6.79
CA SER A 171 13.98 -10.44 5.35
C SER A 171 14.97 -9.33 5.01
N PHE A 172 15.15 -8.33 5.87
CA PHE A 172 15.97 -7.14 5.59
C PHE A 172 16.96 -6.76 6.69
N GLY A 173 16.94 -7.42 7.86
CA GLY A 173 17.80 -7.10 9.00
C GLY A 173 17.46 -5.73 9.60
N ASN A 174 18.48 -4.88 9.76
CA ASN A 174 18.34 -3.52 10.29
C ASN A 174 18.23 -2.45 9.18
N LYS A 175 17.90 -2.82 7.94
CA LYS A 175 17.74 -1.83 6.86
C LYS A 175 16.54 -0.93 7.12
N CYS A 176 16.76 0.38 7.04
CA CYS A 176 15.68 1.37 7.15
C CYS A 176 14.87 1.56 5.84
N ILE A 177 15.42 1.15 4.69
CA ILE A 177 14.82 1.33 3.36
C ILE A 177 15.29 0.25 2.38
N VAL A 178 14.40 -0.24 1.52
CA VAL A 178 14.68 -1.28 0.52
C VAL A 178 13.99 -1.00 -0.82
N PRO A 179 14.58 -1.38 -1.99
CA PRO A 179 13.93 -1.19 -3.28
C PRO A 179 12.62 -1.99 -3.40
N TRP A 180 11.60 -1.43 -4.06
CA TRP A 180 10.28 -2.06 -4.20
C TRP A 180 10.36 -3.51 -4.71
N ASN A 181 11.20 -3.81 -5.71
CA ASN A 181 11.26 -5.15 -6.30
C ASN A 181 11.73 -6.21 -5.29
N HIS A 182 12.68 -5.87 -4.43
CA HIS A 182 13.19 -6.76 -3.37
C HIS A 182 12.17 -6.90 -2.23
N PHE A 183 11.51 -5.81 -1.85
CA PHE A 183 10.41 -5.83 -0.89
C PHE A 183 9.24 -6.70 -1.38
N LYS A 184 8.83 -6.54 -2.65
CA LYS A 184 7.78 -7.32 -3.33
C LYS A 184 8.10 -8.82 -3.26
N GLN A 185 9.30 -9.22 -3.65
CA GLN A 185 9.74 -10.62 -3.61
C GLN A 185 9.61 -11.21 -2.21
N GLN A 186 10.15 -10.53 -1.20
CA GLN A 186 10.10 -11.00 0.19
C GLN A 186 8.66 -11.05 0.73
N LEU A 187 7.83 -10.04 0.46
CA LEU A 187 6.44 -10.01 0.94
C LEU A 187 5.59 -11.14 0.32
N ARG A 188 5.81 -11.49 -0.96
CA ARG A 188 5.10 -12.61 -1.62
C ARG A 188 5.36 -13.97 -0.97
N THR A 189 6.48 -14.14 -0.23
CA THR A 189 6.77 -15.40 0.50
C THR A 189 5.87 -15.63 1.73
N VAL A 190 5.28 -14.57 2.28
CA VAL A 190 4.42 -14.62 3.48
C VAL A 190 2.96 -14.24 3.20
N HIS A 191 2.73 -13.45 2.16
CA HIS A 191 1.40 -13.04 1.71
C HIS A 191 1.33 -13.14 0.17
N PRO A 192 0.70 -14.20 -0.37
CA PRO A 192 0.49 -14.33 -1.81
C PRO A 192 -0.30 -13.15 -2.40
N PHE A 193 0.15 -12.66 -3.56
CA PHE A 193 -0.56 -11.72 -4.43
C PHE A 193 -0.08 -11.85 -5.87
N GLU A 194 -0.88 -11.40 -6.83
CA GLU A 194 -0.63 -11.50 -8.27
C GLU A 194 0.47 -10.54 -8.75
N GLU A 195 1.20 -10.98 -9.78
CA GLU A 195 2.18 -10.14 -10.47
C GLU A 195 1.44 -9.13 -11.39
N GLY A 196 2.08 -8.00 -11.71
CA GLY A 196 1.46 -7.00 -12.59
C GLY A 196 0.47 -6.05 -11.87
N MET A 197 -0.84 -6.21 -12.08
CA MET A 197 -1.83 -5.20 -11.70
C MET A 197 -2.05 -5.08 -10.19
N GLU A 198 -2.19 -6.19 -9.47
CA GLU A 198 -2.30 -6.18 -8.00
C GLU A 198 -1.01 -5.64 -7.38
N ALA A 199 0.16 -6.13 -7.80
CA ALA A 199 1.46 -5.62 -7.36
C ALA A 199 1.65 -4.10 -7.59
N LYS A 200 1.17 -3.55 -8.72
CA LYS A 200 1.18 -2.10 -8.99
C LYS A 200 0.26 -1.32 -8.03
N ALA A 201 -0.95 -1.81 -7.77
CA ALA A 201 -1.86 -1.19 -6.82
C ALA A 201 -1.33 -1.25 -5.38
N LEU A 202 -0.75 -2.39 -4.98
CA LEU A 202 -0.13 -2.61 -3.67
C LEU A 202 1.06 -1.68 -3.47
N LYS A 203 1.99 -1.63 -4.44
CA LYS A 203 3.07 -0.63 -4.45
C LYS A 203 2.52 0.76 -4.20
N SER A 204 1.49 1.14 -4.95
CA SER A 204 0.90 2.48 -4.85
C SER A 204 0.21 2.77 -3.52
N THR A 205 0.01 1.77 -2.66
CA THR A 205 -0.52 1.93 -1.29
C THR A 205 0.59 1.99 -0.23
N ILE A 206 1.69 1.26 -0.43
CA ILE A 206 2.83 1.21 0.51
C ILE A 206 3.85 2.33 0.25
N ASP A 207 4.15 2.62 -1.01
CA ASP A 207 5.05 3.70 -1.45
C ASP A 207 4.34 5.08 -1.30
N LEU A 208 4.29 5.55 -0.04
CA LEU A 208 3.62 6.77 0.38
C LEU A 208 4.35 8.02 -0.10
N THR A 209 5.68 7.95 -0.21
CA THR A 209 6.54 9.03 -0.70
C THR A 209 6.71 9.02 -2.23
N CYS A 210 6.23 7.96 -2.90
CA CYS A 210 6.27 7.72 -4.35
C CYS A 210 7.69 7.80 -4.92
N ASN A 211 8.59 6.93 -4.45
CA ASN A 211 10.03 6.98 -4.70
C ASN A 211 10.67 5.67 -5.25
N ASP A 212 9.87 4.61 -5.45
CA ASP A 212 10.28 3.26 -5.88
C ASP A 212 11.02 2.38 -4.85
N TYR A 213 11.15 2.85 -3.60
CA TYR A 213 11.58 2.10 -2.42
C TYR A 213 10.42 1.98 -1.43
N ILE A 214 10.55 1.09 -0.45
CA ILE A 214 9.72 1.03 0.75
C ILE A 214 10.62 1.27 1.96
N SER A 215 10.28 2.24 2.81
CA SER A 215 10.93 2.44 4.09
C SER A 215 10.27 1.65 5.23
N VAL A 216 11.01 1.39 6.32
CA VAL A 216 10.48 0.69 7.51
C VAL A 216 9.32 1.46 8.16
N PHE A 217 9.30 2.78 7.99
CA PHE A 217 8.21 3.67 8.39
C PHE A 217 6.97 3.52 7.50
N GLU A 218 7.15 3.50 6.17
CA GLU A 218 6.05 3.25 5.22
C GLU A 218 5.40 1.86 5.45
N PHE A 219 6.23 0.85 5.76
CA PHE A 219 5.77 -0.50 6.07
C PHE A 219 5.09 -0.61 7.46
N ASP A 220 5.56 0.11 8.48
CA ASP A 220 4.83 0.23 9.76
C ASP A 220 3.45 0.85 9.56
N ILE A 221 3.34 1.95 8.79
CA ILE A 221 2.06 2.57 8.45
C ILE A 221 1.15 1.56 7.75
N PHE A 222 1.62 0.87 6.72
CA PHE A 222 0.82 -0.11 5.99
C PHE A 222 0.31 -1.24 6.90
N THR A 223 1.19 -1.82 7.72
CA THR A 223 0.84 -2.95 8.59
C THR A 223 -0.04 -2.56 9.79
N ARG A 224 -0.05 -1.28 10.19
CA ARG A 224 -1.01 -0.72 11.14
C ARG A 224 -2.37 -0.44 10.52
N LEU A 225 -2.41 0.10 9.30
CA LEU A 225 -3.65 0.41 8.58
C LEU A 225 -4.44 -0.87 8.23
N PHE A 226 -3.75 -1.90 7.73
CA PHE A 226 -4.38 -3.13 7.20
C PHE A 226 -4.23 -4.35 8.13
N GLN A 227 -3.99 -4.12 9.42
CA GLN A 227 -3.99 -5.15 10.47
C GLN A 227 -5.28 -6.01 10.50
N PRO A 228 -5.24 -7.27 10.98
CA PRO A 228 -4.08 -8.01 11.48
C PRO A 228 -3.13 -8.51 10.37
N TRP A 229 -1.88 -8.80 10.75
CA TRP A 229 -0.83 -9.28 9.85
C TRP A 229 -1.22 -10.56 9.10
N SER A 230 -1.82 -11.52 9.81
CA SER A 230 -2.34 -12.80 9.30
C SER A 230 -3.18 -12.69 8.01
N SER A 231 -3.91 -11.59 7.82
CA SER A 231 -4.72 -11.35 6.62
C SER A 231 -4.42 -10.02 5.92
N LEU A 232 -3.21 -9.47 6.10
CA LEU A 232 -2.78 -8.13 5.65
C LEU A 232 -3.24 -7.77 4.22
N ILE A 233 -2.89 -8.58 3.22
CA ILE A 233 -3.22 -8.33 1.81
C ILE A 233 -4.71 -8.51 1.53
N ARG A 234 -5.40 -9.45 2.19
CA ARG A 234 -6.86 -9.59 2.10
C ARG A 234 -7.57 -8.35 2.66
N ASN A 235 -7.10 -7.85 3.80
CA ASN A 235 -7.63 -6.65 4.44
C ASN A 235 -7.40 -5.44 3.52
N TRP A 236 -6.19 -5.30 2.95
CA TRP A 236 -5.89 -4.26 1.96
C TRP A 236 -6.81 -4.32 0.74
N ASN A 237 -7.00 -5.49 0.12
CA ASN A 237 -7.92 -5.64 -1.01
C ASN A 237 -9.36 -5.23 -0.65
N HIS A 238 -9.91 -5.76 0.44
CA HIS A 238 -11.28 -5.46 0.86
C HIS A 238 -11.50 -4.02 1.35
N MET A 239 -10.46 -3.33 1.83
CA MET A 239 -10.58 -1.99 2.44
C MET A 239 -10.09 -0.85 1.53
N ALA A 240 -9.16 -1.10 0.62
CA ALA A 240 -8.54 -0.07 -0.23
C ALA A 240 -8.66 -0.31 -1.74
N VAL A 241 -9.03 -1.52 -2.18
CA VAL A 241 -9.21 -1.85 -3.62
C VAL A 241 -10.69 -1.96 -3.98
N THR A 242 -11.49 -2.66 -3.18
CA THR A 242 -12.91 -2.93 -3.51
C THR A 242 -13.92 -2.09 -2.74
N HIS A 243 -13.53 -1.42 -1.65
CA HIS A 243 -14.47 -0.67 -0.82
C HIS A 243 -14.91 0.66 -1.47
N PRO A 244 -16.21 0.87 -1.77
CA PRO A 244 -16.66 2.09 -2.45
C PRO A 244 -16.50 3.35 -1.59
N GLY A 245 -16.54 3.21 -0.26
CA GLY A 245 -16.32 4.32 0.69
C GLY A 245 -14.85 4.69 0.91
N TYR A 246 -13.87 3.99 0.32
CA TYR A 246 -12.46 4.34 0.46
C TYR A 246 -12.09 5.51 -0.47
N MET A 247 -11.47 6.55 0.10
CA MET A 247 -11.09 7.76 -0.60
C MET A 247 -9.59 8.05 -0.43
N ALA A 248 -8.81 7.60 -1.42
CA ALA A 248 -7.38 7.86 -1.47
C ALA A 248 -7.08 9.36 -1.73
N PHE A 249 -6.12 9.92 -1.00
CA PHE A 249 -5.62 11.29 -1.15
C PHE A 249 -6.64 12.43 -0.94
N LEU A 250 -7.57 12.29 0.03
CA LEU A 250 -8.42 13.40 0.50
C LEU A 250 -7.91 14.07 1.80
N THR A 251 -8.19 15.36 1.93
CA THR A 251 -8.01 16.16 3.17
C THR A 251 -9.25 16.11 4.08
N TYR A 252 -9.22 16.80 5.22
CA TYR A 252 -10.41 16.99 6.07
C TYR A 252 -11.52 17.71 5.30
N ASP A 253 -11.21 18.87 4.73
CA ASP A 253 -12.17 19.74 4.03
C ASP A 253 -12.80 19.06 2.81
N GLN A 254 -12.02 18.22 2.11
CA GLN A 254 -12.52 17.45 0.97
C GLN A 254 -13.42 16.27 1.35
N VAL A 255 -13.36 15.79 2.60
CA VAL A 255 -14.35 14.83 3.13
C VAL A 255 -15.64 15.56 3.49
N VAL A 256 -15.56 16.76 4.07
CA VAL A 256 -16.76 17.58 4.34
C VAL A 256 -17.46 17.94 3.03
N GLY A 257 -16.76 18.59 2.08
CA GLY A 257 -17.31 18.96 0.77
C GLY A 257 -17.66 17.80 -0.17
N ARG A 258 -17.46 16.53 0.24
CA ARG A 258 -17.98 15.34 -0.44
C ARG A 258 -19.20 14.74 0.29
N LEU A 259 -19.34 14.96 1.59
CA LEU A 259 -20.50 14.53 2.37
C LEU A 259 -21.62 15.58 2.38
N GLU A 260 -21.32 16.84 2.02
CA GLU A 260 -22.31 17.90 1.76
C GLU A 260 -23.35 17.48 0.69
N ASP A 261 -22.94 16.73 -0.34
CA ASP A 261 -23.85 16.14 -1.35
C ASP A 261 -24.86 15.14 -0.75
N TYR A 262 -24.57 14.58 0.44
CA TYR A 262 -25.29 13.48 1.07
C TYR A 262 -25.96 13.83 2.41
N LEU A 263 -26.07 15.12 2.77
CA LEU A 263 -26.73 15.56 4.01
C LEU A 263 -28.18 15.07 4.14
N HIS A 264 -28.87 14.89 3.02
CA HIS A 264 -30.22 14.34 2.95
C HIS A 264 -30.29 12.82 3.26
N LYS A 265 -29.15 12.16 3.52
CA LYS A 265 -29.02 10.72 3.68
C LYS A 265 -28.09 10.38 4.88
N PRO A 266 -28.58 10.51 6.13
CA PRO A 266 -27.87 10.09 7.34
C PRO A 266 -27.25 8.69 7.25
N GLY A 267 -26.10 8.50 7.90
CA GLY A 267 -25.31 7.27 7.80
C GLY A 267 -24.49 7.15 6.49
N SER A 268 -24.52 8.16 5.61
CA SER A 268 -23.61 8.24 4.46
C SER A 268 -22.18 8.50 4.91
N TYR A 269 -21.22 7.69 4.46
CA TYR A 269 -19.85 7.72 4.99
C TYR A 269 -18.74 7.48 3.96
N ILE A 270 -17.55 8.00 4.25
CA ILE A 270 -16.30 7.74 3.51
C ILE A 270 -15.10 7.70 4.47
N PHE A 271 -14.04 6.98 4.12
CA PHE A 271 -12.82 6.89 4.94
C PHE A 271 -11.53 7.01 4.15
N ARG A 272 -10.47 7.42 4.84
CA ARG A 272 -9.16 7.77 4.29
C ARG A 272 -8.05 7.61 5.32
N LEU A 273 -6.80 7.68 4.89
CA LEU A 273 -5.64 7.78 5.79
C LEU A 273 -5.66 9.15 6.50
N SER A 274 -5.29 9.18 7.78
CA SER A 274 -5.19 10.43 8.54
C SER A 274 -3.90 11.20 8.22
N CYS A 275 -4.04 12.45 7.78
CA CYS A 275 -2.91 13.32 7.42
C CYS A 275 -2.10 13.82 8.62
N THR A 276 -2.65 13.71 9.84
CA THR A 276 -2.05 14.20 11.09
C THR A 276 -1.65 13.09 12.06
N ARG A 277 -2.13 11.86 11.83
CA ARG A 277 -1.77 10.66 12.59
C ARG A 277 -1.45 9.52 11.64
N MET A 278 -0.21 9.49 11.16
CA MET A 278 0.27 8.46 10.25
C MET A 278 0.06 7.05 10.85
N GLY A 279 -0.43 6.12 10.03
CA GLY A 279 -0.83 4.78 10.47
C GLY A 279 -2.20 4.68 11.16
N GLN A 280 -3.00 5.75 11.17
CA GLN A 280 -4.41 5.71 11.59
C GLN A 280 -5.37 6.11 10.46
N TRP A 281 -6.59 5.60 10.53
CA TRP A 281 -7.68 5.94 9.63
C TRP A 281 -8.49 7.13 10.14
N ALA A 282 -9.13 7.85 9.21
CA ALA A 282 -10.16 8.84 9.49
C ALA A 282 -11.45 8.46 8.73
N VAL A 283 -12.59 8.44 9.43
CA VAL A 283 -13.90 8.11 8.87
C VAL A 283 -14.80 9.33 8.99
N GLY A 284 -15.25 9.90 7.87
CA GLY A 284 -16.27 10.95 7.84
C GLY A 284 -17.64 10.35 7.60
N HIS A 285 -18.66 10.83 8.31
CA HIS A 285 -20.05 10.45 8.05
C HIS A 285 -21.05 11.58 8.35
N VAL A 286 -22.24 11.46 7.74
CA VAL A 286 -23.42 12.29 8.01
C VAL A 286 -24.18 11.70 9.20
N THR A 287 -24.47 12.52 10.21
CA THR A 287 -25.22 12.09 11.42
C THR A 287 -26.74 12.10 11.21
N ALA A 288 -27.52 11.68 12.21
CA ALA A 288 -28.98 11.70 12.16
C ALA A 288 -29.55 13.13 12.16
N GLU A 289 -28.80 14.08 12.71
CA GLU A 289 -29.11 15.50 12.82
C GLU A 289 -28.82 16.27 11.52
N GLY A 290 -28.08 15.67 10.59
CA GLY A 290 -27.63 16.32 9.35
C GLY A 290 -26.27 17.02 9.45
N ASP A 291 -25.49 16.77 10.50
CA ASP A 291 -24.11 17.25 10.63
C ASP A 291 -23.10 16.30 9.95
N ILE A 292 -21.91 16.79 9.61
CA ILE A 292 -20.78 15.97 9.10
C ILE A 292 -19.68 15.90 10.15
N ILE A 293 -19.41 14.71 10.67
CA ILE A 293 -18.35 14.49 11.68
C ILE A 293 -17.30 13.49 11.19
N GLN A 294 -16.03 13.77 11.50
CA GLN A 294 -14.88 12.90 11.19
C GLN A 294 -14.30 12.29 12.47
N THR A 295 -14.29 10.96 12.55
CA THR A 295 -13.79 10.18 13.69
C THR A 295 -12.45 9.49 13.36
N LEU A 296 -11.71 9.12 14.41
CA LEU A 296 -10.47 8.36 14.32
C LEU A 296 -10.63 7.06 15.12
N PRO A 297 -10.69 5.86 14.50
CA PRO A 297 -10.91 4.59 15.22
C PRO A 297 -9.81 4.15 16.21
N GLY A 298 -8.76 4.96 16.42
CA GLY A 298 -7.64 4.63 17.29
C GLY A 298 -6.87 3.41 16.78
N ASP A 299 -6.69 2.42 17.67
CA ASP A 299 -6.01 1.16 17.37
C ASP A 299 -6.94 0.06 16.86
N THR A 300 -8.26 0.28 16.85
CA THR A 300 -9.26 -0.67 16.34
C THR A 300 -9.06 -0.91 14.84
N PRO A 301 -8.99 -2.17 14.37
CA PRO A 301 -8.94 -2.47 12.94
C PRO A 301 -10.13 -1.85 12.20
N LEU A 302 -9.90 -1.15 11.07
CA LEU A 302 -10.96 -0.34 10.44
C LEU A 302 -12.17 -1.19 10.04
N TYR A 303 -11.99 -2.42 9.56
CA TYR A 303 -13.13 -3.29 9.22
C TYR A 303 -14.04 -3.54 10.44
N GLN A 304 -13.48 -3.68 11.64
CA GLN A 304 -14.24 -3.86 12.87
C GLN A 304 -14.97 -2.58 13.29
N ALA A 305 -14.33 -1.42 13.12
CA ALA A 305 -14.97 -0.12 13.35
C ALA A 305 -16.13 0.14 12.36
N LEU A 306 -16.00 -0.25 11.09
CA LEU A 306 -17.07 -0.15 10.11
C LEU A 306 -18.21 -1.14 10.40
N ILE A 307 -17.91 -2.40 10.74
CA ILE A 307 -18.94 -3.38 11.16
C ILE A 307 -19.70 -2.89 12.40
N GLN A 308 -19.02 -2.22 13.34
CA GLN A 308 -19.67 -1.71 14.54
C GLN A 308 -20.55 -0.50 14.22
N GLY A 309 -20.02 0.51 13.53
CA GLY A 309 -20.82 1.68 13.15
C GLY A 309 -21.93 1.38 12.13
N PHE A 310 -21.87 0.26 11.39
CA PHE A 310 -23.01 -0.24 10.61
C PHE A 310 -24.15 -0.71 11.51
N LYS A 311 -23.85 -1.45 12.60
CA LYS A 311 -24.87 -1.87 13.60
C LYS A 311 -25.46 -0.69 14.38
N GLU A 312 -24.66 0.36 14.58
CA GLU A 312 -25.06 1.58 15.29
C GLU A 312 -25.80 2.57 14.37
N GLY A 313 -25.87 2.32 13.06
CA GLY A 313 -26.52 3.19 12.07
C GLY A 313 -25.66 4.35 11.55
N CYS A 314 -24.43 4.51 12.02
CA CYS A 314 -23.50 5.57 11.63
C CYS A 314 -22.86 5.37 10.25
N TYR A 315 -22.61 4.11 9.85
CA TYR A 315 -21.87 3.77 8.61
C TYR A 315 -22.71 2.87 7.69
N LEU A 316 -23.79 3.41 7.14
CA LEU A 316 -24.78 2.70 6.32
C LEU A 316 -24.49 2.79 4.81
N TYR A 317 -24.17 3.97 4.30
CA TYR A 317 -24.13 4.24 2.85
C TYR A 317 -22.73 4.68 2.39
N PRO A 318 -21.85 3.75 2.00
CA PRO A 318 -20.49 4.09 1.63
C PRO A 318 -20.48 4.89 0.32
N ASP A 319 -19.90 6.09 0.37
CA ASP A 319 -19.92 7.04 -0.77
C ASP A 319 -21.36 7.36 -1.24
N GLY A 320 -22.31 7.41 -0.30
CA GLY A 320 -23.75 7.65 -0.53
C GLY A 320 -24.52 6.46 -1.12
N ARG A 321 -23.87 5.33 -1.41
CA ARG A 321 -24.44 4.19 -2.14
C ARG A 321 -25.30 3.30 -1.23
N ASP A 322 -26.37 2.74 -1.78
CA ASP A 322 -27.32 1.87 -1.05
C ASP A 322 -26.77 0.48 -0.70
N VAL A 323 -25.67 0.07 -1.34
CA VAL A 323 -25.04 -1.24 -1.11
C VAL A 323 -23.75 -1.07 -0.29
N ASN A 324 -23.79 -1.53 0.95
CA ASN A 324 -22.65 -1.58 1.86
C ASN A 324 -21.97 -2.97 1.80
N PRO A 325 -20.65 -3.08 1.58
CA PRO A 325 -19.97 -4.39 1.55
C PRO A 325 -20.04 -5.13 2.89
N GLU A 326 -20.28 -6.44 2.86
CA GLU A 326 -20.20 -7.25 4.07
C GLU A 326 -18.72 -7.53 4.45
N LEU A 327 -18.24 -6.88 5.50
CA LEU A 327 -16.85 -7.01 5.98
C LEU A 327 -16.64 -8.11 7.05
N THR A 328 -17.70 -8.84 7.43
CA THR A 328 -17.65 -9.93 8.43
C THR A 328 -16.66 -11.05 8.04
N CYS A 329 -16.37 -11.19 6.75
CA CYS A 329 -15.38 -12.11 6.19
C CYS A 329 -13.92 -11.77 6.57
N LEU A 330 -13.65 -10.52 6.96
CA LEU A 330 -12.34 -10.07 7.44
C LEU A 330 -12.11 -10.38 8.93
N CYS A 331 -13.19 -10.45 9.72
CA CYS A 331 -13.10 -10.90 11.11
C CYS A 331 -12.50 -12.31 11.13
N GLU A 332 -11.36 -12.48 11.79
CA GLU A 332 -10.79 -13.79 12.04
C GLU A 332 -11.81 -14.63 12.80
N LYS A 333 -12.24 -15.76 12.21
CA LYS A 333 -13.00 -16.77 12.96
C LYS A 333 -12.08 -17.36 14.01
N ALA A 334 -12.13 -16.80 15.22
CA ALA A 334 -11.57 -17.42 16.41
C ALA A 334 -12.01 -18.90 16.43
N GLN A 335 -11.04 -19.80 16.36
CA GLN A 335 -11.24 -21.25 16.35
C GLN A 335 -12.20 -21.75 15.24
N LYS A 336 -11.76 -21.75 13.98
CA LYS A 336 -12.06 -22.93 13.14
C LYS A 336 -11.43 -24.14 13.84
N GLN A 337 -12.21 -25.18 14.13
CA GLN A 337 -11.62 -26.43 14.63
C GLN A 337 -10.79 -27.06 13.50
N LYS A 338 -9.49 -27.26 13.75
CA LYS A 338 -8.61 -28.02 12.86
C LYS A 338 -9.06 -29.48 12.81
N VAL A 339 -8.92 -30.08 11.64
CA VAL A 339 -9.15 -31.51 11.42
C VAL A 339 -7.89 -32.04 10.73
N GLU A 340 -7.01 -32.62 11.54
CA GLU A 340 -5.84 -33.35 11.07
C GLU A 340 -6.32 -34.63 10.37
N VAL A 341 -5.72 -34.92 9.21
CA VAL A 341 -5.99 -36.12 8.41
C VAL A 341 -5.02 -37.21 8.86
N THR A 342 -5.50 -38.40 9.23
CA THR A 342 -4.61 -39.51 9.62
C THR A 342 -3.95 -40.15 8.40
N GLU A 343 -2.78 -40.79 8.57
CA GLU A 343 -2.09 -41.50 7.47
C GLU A 343 -2.99 -42.55 6.80
N GLU A 344 -3.79 -43.28 7.60
CA GLU A 344 -4.80 -44.24 7.15
C GLU A 344 -5.87 -43.58 6.25
N GLN A 345 -6.34 -42.39 6.64
CA GLN A 345 -7.34 -41.64 5.87
C GLN A 345 -6.74 -41.05 4.59
N TYR A 346 -5.47 -40.63 4.62
CA TYR A 346 -4.75 -40.13 3.46
C TYR A 346 -4.56 -41.25 2.42
N GLY A 347 -4.03 -42.41 2.84
CA GLY A 347 -3.80 -43.57 1.97
C GLY A 347 -5.06 -44.02 1.22
N LEU A 348 -6.18 -44.18 1.94
CA LEU A 348 -7.46 -44.58 1.35
C LEU A 348 -7.96 -43.63 0.25
N TYR A 349 -7.63 -42.34 0.33
CA TYR A 349 -8.01 -41.37 -0.70
C TYR A 349 -7.04 -41.37 -1.90
N CYS A 350 -5.73 -41.55 -1.65
CA CYS A 350 -4.73 -41.71 -2.72
C CYS A 350 -5.03 -42.91 -3.63
N GLU A 351 -5.43 -44.05 -3.06
CA GLU A 351 -5.79 -45.27 -3.82
C GLU A 351 -6.92 -45.05 -4.83
N ILE A 352 -7.82 -44.09 -4.58
CA ILE A 352 -8.97 -43.77 -5.45
C ILE A 352 -8.79 -42.46 -6.23
N GLY A 353 -7.55 -41.97 -6.38
CA GLY A 353 -7.25 -40.78 -7.18
C GLY A 353 -7.91 -39.50 -6.67
N SER A 354 -8.03 -39.35 -5.34
CA SER A 354 -8.71 -38.23 -4.70
C SER A 354 -7.97 -37.82 -3.42
N THR A 355 -8.36 -36.69 -2.80
CA THR A 355 -7.73 -36.20 -1.57
C THR A 355 -8.72 -36.12 -0.40
N PHE A 356 -8.26 -36.02 0.85
CA PHE A 356 -9.21 -35.98 1.98
C PHE A 356 -10.01 -34.68 1.99
N GLU A 357 -9.38 -33.54 1.78
CA GLU A 357 -9.98 -32.21 1.88
C GLU A 357 -11.13 -32.00 0.89
N LEU A 358 -11.05 -32.59 -0.31
CA LEU A 358 -12.04 -32.40 -1.37
C LEU A 358 -13.43 -32.98 -1.01
N CYS A 359 -14.49 -32.16 -1.14
CA CYS A 359 -15.88 -32.50 -0.85
C CYS A 359 -16.42 -33.59 -1.79
N LYS A 360 -16.83 -34.74 -1.24
CA LYS A 360 -17.31 -35.91 -2.01
C LYS A 360 -18.77 -35.80 -2.47
N ILE A 361 -19.26 -34.58 -2.71
CA ILE A 361 -20.58 -34.30 -3.31
C ILE A 361 -20.41 -33.53 -4.63
N CYS A 362 -19.50 -32.55 -4.68
CA CYS A 362 -19.18 -31.83 -5.92
C CYS A 362 -17.85 -32.23 -6.56
N ALA A 363 -16.90 -32.78 -5.80
CA ALA A 363 -15.51 -33.01 -6.24
C ALA A 363 -14.76 -31.74 -6.75
N GLU A 364 -15.26 -30.55 -6.44
CA GLU A 364 -14.71 -29.25 -6.89
C GLU A 364 -14.13 -28.37 -5.78
N LYS A 365 -14.51 -28.60 -4.51
CA LYS A 365 -14.30 -27.66 -3.40
C LYS A 365 -14.00 -28.39 -2.09
N ASP A 366 -13.22 -27.78 -1.22
CA ASP A 366 -12.84 -28.40 0.06
C ASP A 366 -13.98 -28.44 1.09
N LYS A 367 -13.86 -29.39 2.01
CA LYS A 367 -14.71 -29.56 3.20
C LYS A 367 -14.44 -28.41 4.18
N ASP A 368 -15.36 -27.47 4.29
CA ASP A 368 -15.30 -26.35 5.24
C ASP A 368 -16.31 -26.47 6.41
N THR A 369 -17.21 -27.47 6.35
CA THR A 369 -18.37 -27.61 7.24
C THR A 369 -18.48 -29.02 7.81
N ARG A 370 -18.62 -29.13 9.13
CA ARG A 370 -18.94 -30.35 9.88
C ARG A 370 -20.40 -30.31 10.35
N ILE A 371 -21.15 -31.39 10.16
CA ILE A 371 -22.54 -31.54 10.59
C ILE A 371 -22.60 -32.10 12.02
N LYS A 372 -23.46 -31.56 12.89
CA LYS A 372 -23.76 -32.10 14.22
C LYS A 372 -25.19 -32.69 14.27
N PRO A 373 -25.40 -33.88 14.85
CA PRO A 373 -24.42 -34.66 15.63
C PRO A 373 -23.53 -35.61 14.82
N CYS A 374 -23.84 -35.90 13.56
CA CYS A 374 -23.28 -37.06 12.83
C CYS A 374 -21.85 -36.91 12.29
N GLY A 375 -21.14 -35.81 12.58
CA GLY A 375 -19.70 -35.62 12.29
C GLY A 375 -19.31 -35.45 10.81
N HIS A 376 -20.23 -35.64 9.87
CA HIS A 376 -19.92 -35.66 8.43
C HIS A 376 -19.39 -34.32 7.91
N LEU A 377 -18.44 -34.39 6.97
CA LEU A 377 -17.66 -33.27 6.44
C LEU A 377 -17.99 -33.02 4.96
N LEU A 378 -18.33 -31.78 4.61
CA LEU A 378 -18.64 -31.34 3.25
C LEU A 378 -18.37 -29.84 3.07
N CYS A 379 -18.45 -29.34 1.84
CA CYS A 379 -18.43 -27.90 1.57
C CYS A 379 -19.82 -27.26 1.81
N LYS A 380 -19.82 -26.03 2.33
CA LYS A 380 -21.02 -25.25 2.68
C LYS A 380 -21.97 -25.08 1.50
N PHE A 381 -21.43 -25.00 0.27
CA PHE A 381 -22.22 -24.88 -0.96
C PHE A 381 -23.10 -26.12 -1.18
N CYS A 382 -22.54 -27.34 -1.05
CA CYS A 382 -23.31 -28.58 -1.16
C CYS A 382 -24.36 -28.70 -0.04
N LEU A 383 -24.02 -28.27 1.19
CA LEU A 383 -24.97 -28.30 2.30
C LEU A 383 -26.17 -27.35 2.07
N LEU A 384 -25.90 -26.10 1.67
CA LEU A 384 -26.94 -25.11 1.37
C LEU A 384 -27.76 -25.49 0.13
N GLY A 385 -27.17 -26.21 -0.84
CA GLY A 385 -27.90 -26.81 -1.96
C GLY A 385 -28.87 -27.89 -1.48
N TRP A 386 -28.40 -28.82 -0.65
CA TRP A 386 -29.22 -29.90 -0.10
C TRP A 386 -30.37 -29.40 0.78
N GLN A 387 -30.10 -28.46 1.69
CA GLN A 387 -31.12 -27.89 2.58
C GLN A 387 -32.26 -27.19 1.82
N LYS A 388 -32.02 -26.72 0.58
CA LYS A 388 -33.04 -26.11 -0.30
C LYS A 388 -33.87 -27.13 -1.09
N SER A 389 -33.39 -28.36 -1.28
CA SER A 389 -34.04 -29.36 -2.15
C SER A 389 -34.58 -30.59 -1.42
N ALA A 390 -33.96 -30.99 -0.30
CA ALA A 390 -34.24 -32.23 0.41
C ALA A 390 -34.33 -32.07 1.95
N GLY A 391 -34.49 -30.83 2.43
CA GLY A 391 -34.75 -30.51 3.83
C GLY A 391 -33.52 -30.55 4.74
N ASN A 392 -33.74 -30.37 6.05
CA ASN A 392 -32.67 -30.17 7.05
C ASN A 392 -32.01 -31.48 7.54
N THR A 393 -31.67 -32.37 6.60
CA THR A 393 -31.07 -33.70 6.86
C THR A 393 -29.65 -33.78 6.34
N CYS A 394 -28.84 -34.70 6.88
CA CYS A 394 -27.47 -34.92 6.41
C CYS A 394 -27.43 -35.47 4.96
N PRO A 395 -26.65 -34.87 4.04
CA PRO A 395 -26.49 -35.35 2.66
C PRO A 395 -25.90 -36.76 2.54
N TYR A 396 -25.23 -37.27 3.57
CA TYR A 396 -24.69 -38.64 3.61
C TYR A 396 -25.60 -39.60 4.38
N CYS A 397 -25.83 -39.37 5.68
CA CYS A 397 -26.50 -40.34 6.57
C CYS A 397 -27.97 -40.03 6.88
N ARG A 398 -28.57 -39.01 6.25
CA ARG A 398 -29.98 -38.56 6.42
C ARG A 398 -30.44 -38.16 7.83
N CYS A 399 -29.61 -38.28 8.87
CA CYS A 399 -29.91 -37.79 10.21
C CYS A 399 -30.21 -36.27 10.24
N ASP A 400 -31.07 -35.84 11.16
CA ASP A 400 -31.40 -34.41 11.34
C ASP A 400 -30.19 -33.55 11.71
N ILE A 401 -30.08 -32.40 11.07
CA ILE A 401 -29.01 -31.42 11.33
C ILE A 401 -29.43 -30.56 12.52
N LYS A 402 -28.87 -30.87 13.70
CA LYS A 402 -29.05 -30.09 14.94
C LYS A 402 -28.10 -28.89 15.02
N GLY A 403 -27.08 -28.84 14.17
CA GLY A 403 -26.17 -27.70 14.05
C GLY A 403 -25.06 -27.97 13.02
N THR A 404 -24.30 -26.92 12.70
CA THR A 404 -23.16 -26.98 11.79
C THR A 404 -21.97 -26.23 12.38
N GLU A 405 -20.76 -26.62 11.98
CA GLU A 405 -19.50 -26.13 12.53
C GLU A 405 -18.52 -25.83 11.41
N SER A 406 -17.89 -24.65 11.43
CA SER A 406 -16.87 -24.28 10.44
C SER A 406 -15.52 -24.90 10.82
N VAL A 407 -14.98 -25.73 9.92
CA VAL A 407 -13.71 -26.44 10.11
C VAL A 407 -12.63 -25.95 9.15
N LEU A 408 -11.40 -26.36 9.42
CA LEU A 408 -10.30 -26.40 8.45
C LEU A 408 -9.80 -27.84 8.40
N ILE A 409 -9.73 -28.44 7.21
CA ILE A 409 -8.95 -29.66 7.01
C ILE A 409 -7.49 -29.22 6.82
N GLU A 410 -6.57 -29.88 7.50
CA GLU A 410 -5.14 -29.69 7.25
C GLU A 410 -4.61 -30.93 6.49
N PRO A 411 -4.06 -30.76 5.27
CA PRO A 411 -3.55 -31.88 4.49
C PRO A 411 -2.46 -32.65 5.24
N PHE A 412 -2.43 -33.96 5.06
CA PHE A 412 -1.37 -34.81 5.61
C PHE A 412 -0.07 -34.55 4.83
N LEU A 413 0.83 -33.77 5.44
CA LEU A 413 2.19 -33.57 4.92
C LEU A 413 3.04 -34.78 5.33
N LYS A 414 3.39 -35.62 4.35
CA LYS A 414 4.40 -36.65 4.53
C LYS A 414 5.77 -36.00 4.36
N ASP A 415 6.63 -36.06 5.38
CA ASP A 415 8.00 -35.54 5.28
C ASP A 415 8.75 -36.27 4.16
N SER A 416 9.03 -35.54 3.09
CA SER A 416 9.88 -35.96 1.97
C SER A 416 10.96 -34.91 1.73
N SER A 417 12.13 -35.14 2.32
CA SER A 417 13.38 -34.68 1.73
C SER A 417 13.55 -35.31 0.33
N ASP A 418 14.42 -34.68 -0.46
CA ASP A 418 14.90 -35.14 -1.76
C ASP A 418 13.84 -35.22 -2.88
N TRP A 419 13.71 -34.12 -3.63
CA TRP A 419 13.62 -34.12 -5.10
C TRP A 419 14.22 -32.80 -5.64
N GLU A 420 15.41 -32.90 -6.23
CA GLU A 420 16.05 -31.85 -7.04
C GLU A 420 15.80 -32.12 -8.55
N GLU A 421 16.12 -31.14 -9.42
CA GLU A 421 16.21 -31.24 -10.91
C GLU A 421 14.86 -31.54 -11.64
N GLU A 422 14.60 -31.22 -12.92
CA GLU A 422 15.14 -30.36 -14.00
C GLU A 422 13.93 -30.04 -14.94
N ALA A 423 13.87 -29.12 -15.92
CA ALA A 423 14.63 -27.93 -16.35
C ALA A 423 13.80 -27.19 -17.44
N ASP A 424 14.23 -26.00 -17.91
CA ASP A 424 14.36 -25.58 -19.34
C ASP A 424 14.35 -24.03 -19.50
N ASP A 425 15.40 -23.47 -20.11
CA ASP A 425 15.54 -22.04 -20.44
C ASP A 425 15.01 -21.74 -21.85
N ARG A 426 14.19 -20.69 -22.04
CA ARG A 426 13.89 -20.10 -23.36
C ARG A 426 13.84 -18.57 -23.31
N GLU A 427 14.28 -17.96 -24.41
CA GLU A 427 14.86 -16.61 -24.45
C GLU A 427 13.84 -15.45 -24.52
N GLU A 428 14.33 -14.23 -24.26
CA GLU A 428 13.59 -12.97 -24.41
C GLU A 428 13.56 -12.48 -25.88
N GLY A 429 12.43 -11.88 -26.31
CA GLY A 429 12.29 -11.13 -27.58
C GLY A 429 11.14 -11.65 -28.45
N ASP A 430 10.01 -10.96 -28.62
CA ASP A 430 9.93 -9.61 -29.19
C ASP A 430 8.74 -8.78 -28.65
N HIS A 431 8.72 -7.46 -28.89
CA HIS A 431 7.85 -6.53 -28.13
C HIS A 431 7.14 -5.41 -28.92
N GLU A 432 6.56 -5.71 -30.10
CA GLU A 432 5.77 -4.72 -30.88
C GLU A 432 4.24 -4.98 -30.99
N ASP A 433 3.75 -6.22 -30.86
CA ASP A 433 2.31 -6.53 -31.13
C ASP A 433 1.30 -6.07 -30.06
N ILE A 434 1.76 -5.61 -28.89
CA ILE A 434 0.87 -5.30 -27.75
C ILE A 434 -0.07 -4.11 -28.05
N GLU A 435 0.37 -3.09 -28.81
CA GLU A 435 -0.50 -1.96 -29.16
C GLU A 435 -1.63 -2.35 -30.13
N MET A 436 -1.41 -3.41 -30.94
CA MET A 436 -2.40 -3.91 -31.88
C MET A 436 -3.53 -4.67 -31.16
N MET A 437 -3.18 -5.56 -30.22
CA MET A 437 -4.17 -6.22 -29.35
C MET A 437 -5.00 -5.22 -28.53
N ILE A 438 -4.41 -4.13 -28.06
CA ILE A 438 -5.12 -3.08 -27.32
C ILE A 438 -6.22 -2.43 -28.18
N LYS A 439 -6.02 -2.28 -29.50
CA LYS A 439 -7.03 -1.74 -30.42
C LYS A 439 -8.16 -2.72 -30.71
N GLU A 440 -7.87 -4.02 -30.84
CA GLU A 440 -8.92 -5.03 -31.01
C GLU A 440 -9.76 -5.24 -29.74
N MET A 441 -9.12 -5.31 -28.57
CA MET A 441 -9.85 -5.44 -27.30
C MET A 441 -10.67 -4.19 -26.95
N ALA A 442 -10.31 -3.01 -27.47
CA ALA A 442 -11.15 -1.81 -27.37
C ALA A 442 -12.41 -1.87 -28.25
N ALA A 443 -12.39 -2.62 -29.36
CA ALA A 443 -13.56 -2.84 -30.21
C ALA A 443 -14.54 -3.86 -29.62
N LEU A 444 -14.03 -4.91 -28.97
CA LEU A 444 -14.81 -6.00 -28.39
C LEU A 444 -15.39 -5.65 -27.01
N LYS A 445 -16.49 -4.87 -27.01
CA LYS A 445 -17.25 -4.46 -25.82
C LYS A 445 -17.68 -5.63 -24.91
N LYS A 446 -16.90 -5.93 -23.85
CA LYS A 446 -17.36 -6.53 -22.58
C LYS A 446 -16.25 -6.48 -21.50
N VAL A 447 -16.09 -5.33 -20.85
CA VAL A 447 -15.18 -5.17 -19.68
C VAL A 447 -16.01 -4.91 -18.42
N SER A 448 -15.68 -5.60 -17.33
CA SER A 448 -16.38 -5.47 -16.04
C SER A 448 -16.17 -4.07 -15.43
N PRO A 449 -17.20 -3.46 -14.79
CA PRO A 449 -17.06 -2.15 -14.12
C PRO A 449 -15.92 -2.10 -13.09
N VAL A 450 -15.60 -3.22 -12.45
CA VAL A 450 -14.49 -3.35 -11.49
C VAL A 450 -13.15 -2.98 -12.16
N VAL A 451 -12.88 -3.52 -13.35
CA VAL A 451 -11.66 -3.26 -14.11
C VAL A 451 -11.59 -1.80 -14.56
N PHE A 452 -12.73 -1.20 -14.93
CA PHE A 452 -12.80 0.21 -15.34
C PHE A 452 -12.45 1.18 -14.19
N PHE A 453 -12.98 0.94 -12.97
CA PHE A 453 -12.61 1.70 -11.78
C PHE A 453 -11.13 1.47 -11.38
N PHE A 454 -10.63 0.24 -11.47
CA PHE A 454 -9.23 -0.08 -11.17
C PHE A 454 -8.26 0.63 -12.14
N LEU A 455 -8.58 0.67 -13.44
CA LEU A 455 -7.83 1.42 -14.44
C LEU A 455 -7.83 2.92 -14.17
N LEU A 456 -8.95 3.50 -13.71
CA LEU A 456 -9.02 4.91 -13.29
C LEU A 456 -8.15 5.20 -12.05
N PHE A 457 -8.12 4.30 -11.07
CA PHE A 457 -7.27 4.41 -9.89
C PHE A 457 -5.78 4.42 -10.28
N CYS A 458 -5.35 3.45 -11.08
CA CYS A 458 -3.98 3.38 -11.61
C CYS A 458 -3.63 4.61 -12.47
N ALA A 459 -4.51 5.03 -13.39
CA ALA A 459 -4.28 6.21 -14.24
C ALA A 459 -4.18 7.53 -13.46
N SER A 460 -4.88 7.66 -12.33
CA SER A 460 -4.81 8.83 -11.43
C SER A 460 -3.45 8.97 -10.71
N LYS A 461 -2.61 7.94 -10.75
CA LYS A 461 -1.21 7.95 -10.30
C LYS A 461 -0.20 7.91 -11.45
N TYR A 462 -0.39 7.04 -12.44
CA TYR A 462 0.62 6.78 -13.48
C TYR A 462 0.71 7.83 -14.60
N LYS A 463 -0.29 8.72 -14.78
CA LYS A 463 -0.25 9.80 -15.80
C LYS A 463 0.85 10.88 -15.62
N TYR A 464 1.78 10.70 -14.68
CA TYR A 464 2.94 11.58 -14.43
C TYR A 464 4.26 10.81 -14.25
N SER A 465 4.35 9.58 -14.78
CA SER A 465 5.59 8.79 -14.85
C SER A 465 6.23 8.75 -16.25
N GLU A 466 5.48 9.11 -17.30
CA GLU A 466 5.95 9.08 -18.70
C GLU A 466 5.69 10.44 -19.38
N ARG A 467 6.55 11.41 -19.07
CA ARG A 467 6.95 12.60 -19.85
C ARG A 467 7.91 13.47 -19.05
#